data_AF-A0A1M7G0Q0-F1
#
_entry.id   AF-A0A1M7G0Q0-F1
#
_cell.length_a   1.000
_cell.length_b   1.000
_cell.length_c   1.000
_cell.angle_alpha   90.00
_cell.angle_beta   90.00
_cell.angle_gamma   90.00
#
_symmetry.space_group_name_H-M   'P 1'
#
loop_
_entity.id
_entity.type
_entity.pdbx_description
1 polymer ?
#
loop_
_entity_poly.entity_id
_entity_poly.type
_entity_poly.pdbx_seq_one_letter_code
_entity_poly.pdbx_strand_id
1 'polypeptide(L)'
;MIDKLEYYKHKILINKAFIDKRLSLIDKYSKMNEINREELYGILLIEHINRGKLLTKIIERCAVKFLISKAVQLDLSLGIGQIKISTARLYCRDKDNKAMAKELLKDEFNINVAAQIICDYHTKFDEQNQLLGLVKYYTMGDITHKSNRNIILYYKLLRWIIKEGLIEKN
;
A
#
# COMPACT_ATOMS: atom_id res chain seq x y z
N MET A 1 -19.05 13.34 18.31
CA MET A 1 -18.18 13.49 17.12
C MET A 1 -17.06 12.48 17.28
N ILE A 2 -17.08 11.36 16.55
CA ILE A 2 -16.05 10.30 16.68
C ILE A 2 -14.72 10.89 16.16
N ASP A 3 -13.65 10.80 16.95
CA ASP A 3 -12.29 11.14 16.48
C ASP A 3 -12.02 10.38 15.18
N LYS A 4 -11.56 11.08 14.14
CA LYS A 4 -11.24 10.49 12.84
C LYS A 4 -10.35 9.26 13.01
N LEU A 5 -9.40 9.27 13.94
CA LEU A 5 -8.56 8.11 14.23
C LEU A 5 -9.38 6.89 14.68
N GLU A 6 -10.26 7.06 15.65
CA GLU A 6 -11.11 5.98 16.19
C GLU A 6 -12.06 5.41 15.12
N TYR A 7 -12.61 6.28 14.26
CA TYR A 7 -13.39 5.84 13.11
C TYR A 7 -12.60 4.92 12.17
N TYR A 8 -11.34 5.25 11.87
CA TYR A 8 -10.50 4.42 11.00
C TYR A 8 -10.02 3.14 11.68
N LYS A 9 -9.76 3.15 12.99
CA LYS A 9 -9.47 1.92 13.76
C LYS A 9 -10.64 0.94 13.69
N HIS A 10 -11.87 1.42 13.90
CA HIS A 10 -13.06 0.58 13.76
C HIS A 10 -13.21 0.02 12.34
N LYS A 11 -12.95 0.85 11.32
CA LYS A 11 -12.90 0.37 9.92
C LYS A 11 -11.84 -0.71 9.71
N ILE A 12 -10.66 -0.60 10.30
CA ILE A 12 -9.61 -1.61 10.20
C ILE A 12 -10.13 -2.94 10.73
N LEU A 13 -10.67 -2.97 11.95
CA LEU A 13 -11.13 -4.21 12.58
C LEU A 13 -12.20 -4.93 11.74
N ILE A 14 -13.12 -4.19 11.14
CA ILE A 14 -14.18 -4.76 10.29
C ILE A 14 -13.65 -5.29 8.95
N ASN A 15 -12.57 -4.71 8.42
CA ASN A 15 -12.09 -5.02 7.06
C ASN A 15 -10.79 -5.84 7.05
N LYS A 16 -10.19 -6.17 8.20
CA LYS A 16 -8.93 -6.93 8.29
C LYS A 16 -8.99 -8.26 7.54
N ALA A 17 -10.14 -8.94 7.60
CA ALA A 17 -10.37 -10.22 6.91
C ALA A 17 -10.14 -10.16 5.39
N PHE A 18 -10.23 -8.97 4.77
CA PHE A 18 -9.86 -8.82 3.36
C PHE A 18 -8.35 -8.98 3.16
N ILE A 19 -7.53 -8.39 4.02
CA ILE A 19 -6.07 -8.54 3.97
C ILE A 19 -5.65 -9.92 4.45
N ASP A 20 -6.33 -10.48 5.45
CA ASP A 20 -5.99 -11.79 6.03
C ASP A 20 -5.99 -12.91 4.98
N LYS A 21 -6.89 -12.84 3.99
CA LYS A 21 -6.93 -13.75 2.82
C LYS A 21 -5.66 -13.74 1.96
N ARG A 22 -4.74 -12.79 2.17
CA ARG A 22 -3.50 -12.59 1.43
C ARG A 22 -2.26 -12.77 2.32
N LEU A 23 -2.41 -13.27 3.54
CA LEU A 23 -1.29 -13.46 4.47
C LEU A 23 -0.17 -14.33 3.88
N SER A 24 -0.50 -15.38 3.13
CA SER A 24 0.52 -16.20 2.48
C SER A 24 1.40 -15.41 1.50
N LEU A 25 0.82 -14.45 0.75
CA LEU A 25 1.56 -13.57 -0.14
C LEU A 25 2.35 -12.52 0.64
N ILE A 26 1.77 -11.99 1.72
CA ILE A 26 2.44 -11.04 2.61
C ILE A 26 3.66 -11.70 3.25
N ASP A 27 3.53 -12.90 3.80
CA ASP A 27 4.63 -13.66 4.39
C ASP A 27 5.70 -13.99 3.35
N LYS A 28 5.29 -14.45 2.15
CA LYS A 28 6.20 -14.72 1.02
C LYS A 28 7.03 -13.50 0.68
N TYR A 29 6.40 -12.37 0.39
CA TYR A 29 7.10 -11.17 -0.08
C TYR A 29 7.81 -10.40 1.03
N SER A 30 7.35 -10.49 2.28
CA SER A 30 8.09 -9.93 3.41
C SER A 30 9.41 -10.67 3.61
N LYS A 31 9.40 -12.01 3.54
CA LYS A 31 10.62 -12.83 3.60
C LYS A 31 11.54 -12.59 2.40
N MET A 32 11.00 -12.59 1.18
CA MET A 32 11.81 -12.39 -0.03
C MET A 32 12.50 -11.02 -0.09
N ASN A 33 11.93 -10.00 0.53
CA ASN A 33 12.48 -8.64 0.54
C ASN A 33 13.12 -8.26 1.90
N GLU A 34 13.21 -9.20 2.84
CA GLU A 34 13.78 -9.00 4.19
C GLU A 34 13.16 -7.81 4.97
N ILE A 35 11.84 -7.60 4.81
CA ILE A 35 11.10 -6.53 5.49
C ILE A 35 10.23 -7.06 6.63
N ASN A 36 9.86 -6.15 7.54
CA ASN A 36 8.91 -6.44 8.59
C ASN A 36 7.51 -6.71 7.98
N ARG A 37 6.93 -7.87 8.31
CA ARG A 37 5.63 -8.28 7.75
C ARG A 37 4.47 -7.45 8.25
N GLU A 38 4.54 -6.95 9.49
CA GLU A 38 3.53 -6.09 10.09
C GLU A 38 3.47 -4.72 9.39
N GLU A 39 4.59 -4.21 8.87
CA GLU A 39 4.61 -3.00 8.05
C GLU A 39 3.90 -3.22 6.71
N LEU A 40 4.22 -4.30 5.99
CA LEU A 40 3.57 -4.62 4.72
C LEU A 40 2.07 -4.86 4.92
N TYR A 41 1.70 -5.65 5.92
CA TYR A 41 0.29 -5.88 6.28
C TYR A 41 -0.43 -4.57 6.60
N GLY A 42 0.18 -3.75 7.46
CA GLY A 42 -0.41 -2.50 7.92
C GLY A 42 -0.64 -1.50 6.78
N ILE A 43 0.34 -1.33 5.89
CA ILE A 43 0.21 -0.49 4.70
C ILE A 43 -0.94 -0.98 3.82
N LEU A 44 -0.97 -2.26 3.45
CA LEU A 44 -2.02 -2.80 2.58
C LEU A 44 -3.42 -2.65 3.20
N LEU A 45 -3.53 -2.80 4.52
CA LEU A 45 -4.77 -2.62 5.25
C LEU A 45 -5.23 -1.16 5.24
N ILE A 46 -4.31 -0.21 5.44
CA ILE A 46 -4.63 1.23 5.38
C ILE A 46 -5.02 1.65 3.96
N GLU A 47 -4.34 1.14 2.93
CA GLU A 47 -4.74 1.39 1.53
C GLU A 47 -6.14 0.85 1.24
N HIS A 48 -6.45 -0.36 1.71
CA HIS A 48 -7.75 -0.97 1.51
C HIS A 48 -8.89 -0.16 2.15
N ILE A 49 -8.73 0.32 3.39
CA ILE A 49 -9.78 1.10 4.07
C ILE A 49 -9.94 2.51 3.47
N ASN A 50 -8.87 3.10 2.93
CA ASN A 50 -8.90 4.42 2.31
C ASN A 50 -9.57 4.40 0.93
N ARG A 51 -9.43 3.31 0.19
CA ARG A 51 -9.91 3.20 -1.19
C ARG A 51 -11.43 3.02 -1.35
N GLY A 52 -12.15 2.57 -0.32
CA GLY A 52 -13.56 2.22 -0.45
C GLY A 52 -13.78 0.90 -1.21
N LYS A 53 -14.80 0.11 -0.83
CA LYS A 53 -14.70 -1.37 -0.89
C LYS A 53 -14.79 -2.05 -2.26
N LEU A 54 -15.58 -1.53 -3.20
CA LEU A 54 -15.93 -2.31 -4.41
C LEU A 54 -16.00 -1.49 -5.70
N LEU A 55 -16.62 -0.32 -5.65
CA LEU A 55 -16.76 0.55 -6.82
C LEU A 55 -15.41 0.97 -7.38
N THR A 56 -14.45 1.32 -6.54
CA THR A 56 -13.10 1.71 -6.96
C THR A 56 -12.34 0.56 -7.62
N LYS A 57 -12.42 -0.67 -7.09
CA LYS A 57 -11.81 -1.85 -7.74
C LYS A 57 -12.44 -2.14 -9.11
N ILE A 58 -13.76 -1.97 -9.25
CA ILE A 58 -14.45 -2.11 -10.53
C ILE A 58 -14.04 -0.99 -11.48
N ILE A 59 -14.01 0.25 -11.00
CA ILE A 59 -13.61 1.43 -11.78
C ILE A 59 -12.17 1.27 -12.28
N GLU A 60 -11.23 0.81 -11.46
CA GLU A 60 -9.86 0.56 -11.87
C GLU A 60 -9.77 -0.52 -12.95
N ARG A 61 -10.49 -1.65 -12.76
CA ARG A 61 -10.54 -2.72 -13.77
C ARG A 61 -11.14 -2.21 -15.08
N CYS A 62 -12.20 -1.41 -15.01
CA CYS A 62 -12.81 -0.80 -16.18
C CYS A 62 -11.86 0.21 -16.84
N ALA A 63 -11.18 1.04 -16.05
CA ALA A 63 -10.21 2.03 -16.54
C ALA A 63 -9.05 1.34 -17.26
N VAL A 64 -8.47 0.29 -16.69
CA VAL A 64 -7.37 -0.45 -17.33
C VAL A 64 -7.86 -1.28 -18.52
N LYS A 65 -9.08 -1.83 -18.48
CA LYS A 65 -9.62 -2.65 -19.58
C LYS A 65 -10.03 -1.82 -20.80
N PHE A 66 -10.74 -0.71 -20.58
CA PHE A 66 -11.37 0.07 -21.66
C PHE A 66 -10.67 1.40 -21.93
N LEU A 67 -9.99 1.99 -20.94
CA LEU A 67 -9.41 3.33 -21.01
C LEU A 67 -7.92 3.33 -20.65
N ILE A 68 -7.18 2.29 -21.05
CA ILE A 68 -5.81 2.06 -20.59
C ILE A 68 -4.88 3.24 -20.85
N SER A 69 -5.01 3.92 -21.99
CA SER A 69 -4.21 5.11 -22.30
C SER A 69 -4.49 6.25 -21.33
N LYS A 70 -5.75 6.46 -20.92
CA LYS A 70 -6.12 7.45 -19.90
C LYS A 70 -5.62 7.04 -18.53
N ALA A 71 -5.72 5.75 -18.18
CA ALA A 71 -5.20 5.23 -16.92
C ALA A 71 -3.68 5.46 -16.79
N VAL A 72 -2.95 5.25 -17.88
CA VAL A 72 -1.51 5.55 -17.96
C VAL A 72 -1.23 7.05 -17.92
N GLN A 73 -1.97 7.87 -18.67
CA GLN A 73 -1.78 9.32 -18.73
C GLN A 73 -2.01 9.99 -17.36
N LEU A 74 -3.01 9.51 -16.61
CA LEU A 74 -3.34 10.01 -15.28
C LEU A 74 -2.49 9.38 -14.17
N ASP A 75 -1.59 8.46 -14.52
CA ASP A 75 -0.73 7.73 -13.58
C ASP A 75 -1.51 7.15 -12.38
N LEU A 76 -2.56 6.40 -12.68
CA LEU A 76 -3.47 5.91 -11.64
C LEU A 76 -2.77 5.00 -10.63
N SER A 77 -3.15 5.14 -9.37
CA SER A 77 -2.87 4.18 -8.30
C SER A 77 -3.75 2.93 -8.46
N LEU A 78 -3.14 1.76 -8.56
CA LEU A 78 -3.83 0.51 -8.90
C LEU A 78 -3.57 -0.59 -7.87
N GLY A 79 -4.52 -1.50 -7.77
CA GLY A 79 -4.36 -2.72 -6.96
C GLY A 79 -4.38 -2.45 -5.46
N ILE A 80 -4.16 -3.49 -4.66
CA ILE A 80 -4.39 -3.46 -3.21
C ILE A 80 -3.53 -2.45 -2.45
N GLY A 81 -2.27 -2.27 -2.84
CA GLY A 81 -1.33 -1.28 -2.32
C GLY A 81 -1.42 0.09 -2.99
N GLN A 82 -2.39 0.33 -3.87
CA GLN A 82 -2.62 1.64 -4.49
C GLN A 82 -1.36 2.28 -5.12
N ILE A 83 -0.61 1.45 -5.85
CA ILE A 83 0.68 1.83 -6.41
C ILE A 83 0.48 2.52 -7.76
N LYS A 84 1.10 3.68 -7.95
CA LYS A 84 1.09 4.39 -9.24
C LYS A 84 1.86 3.60 -10.31
N ILE A 85 1.42 3.74 -11.56
CA ILE A 85 2.05 3.06 -12.69
C ILE A 85 3.53 3.48 -12.83
N SER A 86 3.80 4.78 -12.68
CA SER A 86 5.15 5.35 -12.71
C SER A 86 6.05 4.78 -11.59
N THR A 87 5.54 4.71 -10.37
CA THR A 87 6.25 4.15 -9.22
C THR A 87 6.60 2.68 -9.44
N ALA A 88 5.65 1.87 -9.89
CA ALA A 88 5.88 0.44 -10.10
C ALA A 88 6.98 0.15 -11.14
N ARG A 89 7.15 1.02 -12.14
CA ARG A 89 8.21 0.87 -13.16
C ARG A 89 9.62 1.04 -12.63
N LEU A 90 9.80 1.69 -11.47
CA LEU A 90 11.11 1.76 -10.82
C LEU A 90 11.60 0.37 -10.40
N TYR A 91 10.68 -0.53 -10.10
CA TYR A 91 10.94 -1.89 -9.58
C TYR A 91 10.80 -2.99 -10.65
N CYS A 92 10.19 -2.69 -11.80
CA CYS A 92 10.01 -3.61 -12.92
C CYS A 92 10.20 -2.85 -14.25
N ARG A 93 11.45 -2.73 -14.68
CA ARG A 93 11.84 -1.91 -15.86
C ARG A 93 11.57 -2.60 -17.20
N ASP A 94 11.32 -3.90 -17.19
CA ASP A 94 11.05 -4.75 -18.35
C ASP A 94 9.65 -4.53 -18.96
N LYS A 95 8.75 -3.83 -18.26
CA LYS A 95 7.36 -3.62 -18.68
C LYS A 95 7.09 -2.18 -19.07
N ASP A 96 6.34 -2.00 -20.17
CA ASP A 96 5.79 -0.70 -20.53
C ASP A 96 4.65 -0.28 -19.57
N ASN A 97 4.22 0.99 -19.62
CA ASN A 97 3.19 1.52 -18.73
C ASN A 97 1.85 0.76 -18.84
N LYS A 98 1.46 0.28 -20.02
CA LYS A 98 0.19 -0.41 -20.25
C LYS A 98 0.25 -1.84 -19.68
N ALA A 99 1.35 -2.54 -19.92
CA ALA A 99 1.61 -3.85 -19.31
C ALA A 99 1.67 -3.74 -17.78
N MET A 100 2.36 -2.71 -17.26
CA MET A 100 2.44 -2.45 -15.83
C MET A 100 1.06 -2.22 -15.20
N ALA A 101 0.21 -1.40 -15.83
CA ALA A 101 -1.15 -1.16 -15.35
C ALA A 101 -1.98 -2.46 -15.23
N LYS A 102 -1.80 -3.41 -16.16
CA LYS A 102 -2.47 -4.72 -16.12
C LYS A 102 -1.92 -5.60 -14.99
N GLU A 103 -0.60 -5.63 -14.82
CA GLU A 103 0.04 -6.42 -13.75
C GLU A 103 -0.33 -5.90 -12.36
N LEU A 104 -0.41 -4.58 -12.17
CA LEU A 104 -0.81 -3.98 -10.90
C LEU A 104 -2.23 -4.34 -10.44
N LEU A 105 -3.09 -4.85 -11.32
CA LEU A 105 -4.40 -5.38 -10.93
C LEU A 105 -4.35 -6.79 -10.32
N LYS A 106 -3.21 -7.48 -10.43
CA LYS A 106 -2.98 -8.80 -9.82
C LYS A 106 -2.43 -8.61 -8.41
N ASP A 107 -3.12 -9.18 -7.42
CA ASP A 107 -2.77 -8.98 -6.00
C ASP A 107 -1.34 -9.44 -5.70
N GLU A 108 -0.89 -10.59 -6.24
CA GLU A 108 0.47 -11.10 -6.04
C GLU A 108 1.54 -10.10 -6.50
N PHE A 109 1.43 -9.61 -7.74
CA PHE A 109 2.36 -8.63 -8.28
C PHE A 109 2.32 -7.32 -7.49
N ASN A 110 1.11 -6.84 -7.18
CA ASN A 110 0.94 -5.58 -6.45
C ASN A 110 1.50 -5.63 -5.02
N ILE A 111 1.32 -6.75 -4.31
CA ILE A 111 1.91 -6.96 -2.98
C ILE A 111 3.43 -7.05 -3.06
N ASN A 112 3.97 -7.71 -4.09
CA ASN A 112 5.41 -7.74 -4.31
C ASN A 112 6.00 -6.33 -4.49
N VAL A 113 5.40 -5.51 -5.35
CA VAL A 113 5.88 -4.14 -5.56
C VAL A 113 5.75 -3.32 -4.27
N ALA A 114 4.68 -3.48 -3.49
CA ALA A 114 4.56 -2.83 -2.18
C ALA A 114 5.71 -3.23 -1.24
N ALA A 115 6.08 -4.51 -1.20
CA ALA A 115 7.21 -5.00 -0.40
C ALA A 115 8.55 -4.41 -0.88
N GLN A 116 8.75 -4.30 -2.19
CA GLN A 116 9.94 -3.67 -2.77
C GLN A 116 10.05 -2.18 -2.43
N ILE A 117 8.94 -1.43 -2.40
CA ILE A 117 8.92 -0.02 -1.97
C ILE A 117 9.36 0.10 -0.50
N ILE A 118 8.87 -0.78 0.38
CA ILE A 118 9.24 -0.78 1.80
C ILE A 118 10.72 -1.14 1.98
N CYS A 119 11.22 -2.16 1.26
CA CYS A 119 12.62 -2.55 1.27
C CYS A 119 13.55 -1.42 0.80
N ASP A 120 13.16 -0.76 -0.31
CA ASP A 120 13.88 0.37 -0.87
C ASP A 120 13.94 1.56 0.10
N TYR A 121 12.87 1.81 0.86
CA TYR A 121 12.87 2.79 1.94
C TYR A 121 13.92 2.44 3.02
N HIS A 122 13.85 1.23 3.59
CA HIS A 122 14.75 0.81 4.66
C HIS A 122 16.21 0.74 4.22
N THR A 123 16.46 0.48 2.94
CA THR A 123 17.81 0.45 2.38
C THR A 123 18.39 1.85 2.23
N LYS A 124 17.55 2.85 1.93
CA LYS A 124 18.00 4.21 1.59
C LYS A 124 18.01 5.18 2.75
N PHE A 125 17.21 4.95 3.78
CA PHE A 125 16.94 5.96 4.80
C PHE A 125 17.14 5.41 6.22
N ASP A 126 17.88 6.17 7.02
CA ASP A 126 18.05 5.93 8.46
C ASP A 126 17.39 7.08 9.25
N GLU A 127 16.06 7.07 9.29
CA GLU A 127 15.26 8.09 9.95
C GLU A 127 15.06 7.76 11.43
N GLN A 128 15.14 8.76 12.32
CA GLN A 128 14.82 8.59 13.75
C GLN A 128 13.40 8.07 13.97
N ASN A 129 12.46 8.41 13.08
CA ASN A 129 11.09 7.91 13.10
C ASN A 129 10.81 7.12 11.82
N GLN A 130 11.33 5.89 11.78
CA GLN A 130 11.26 4.98 10.64
C GLN A 130 9.84 4.81 10.09
N LEU A 131 8.82 4.66 10.95
CA LEU A 131 7.44 4.50 10.48
C LEU A 131 6.85 5.76 9.84
N LEU A 132 7.21 6.96 10.33
CA LEU A 132 6.75 8.19 9.71
C LEU A 132 7.44 8.41 8.37
N GLY A 133 8.75 8.15 8.30
CA GLY A 133 9.52 8.18 7.05
C GLY A 133 8.93 7.22 6.02
N LEU A 134 8.66 5.98 6.42
CA LEU A 134 8.04 4.96 5.57
C LEU A 134 6.70 5.43 5.01
N VAL A 135 5.81 5.98 5.85
CA VAL A 135 4.51 6.48 5.41
C VAL A 135 4.66 7.61 4.39
N LYS A 136 5.58 8.55 4.61
CA LYS A 136 5.83 9.62 3.65
C LYS A 136 6.36 9.07 2.33
N TYR A 137 7.35 8.17 2.39
CA TYR A 137 7.93 7.58 1.20
C TYR A 137 6.90 6.77 0.40
N TYR A 138 6.10 5.93 1.07
CA TYR A 138 5.09 5.12 0.40
C TYR A 138 3.99 5.97 -0.26
N THR A 139 3.54 7.02 0.42
CA THR A 139 2.40 7.83 -0.06
C THR A 139 2.80 8.95 -1.02
N MET A 140 4.01 9.51 -0.89
CA MET A 140 4.47 10.68 -1.64
C MET A 140 5.69 10.40 -2.53
N GLY A 141 6.39 9.29 -2.33
CA GLY A 141 7.66 8.99 -2.99
C GLY A 141 8.86 9.76 -2.42
N ASP A 142 8.68 10.51 -1.34
CA ASP A 142 9.69 11.42 -0.79
C ASP A 142 9.50 11.64 0.72
N ILE A 143 10.57 11.40 1.49
CA ILE A 143 10.59 11.51 2.95
C ILE A 143 10.63 12.96 3.45
N THR A 144 11.06 13.90 2.60
CA THR A 144 11.22 15.33 2.97
C THR A 144 9.89 16.07 2.97
N HIS A 145 8.84 15.48 2.39
CA HIS A 145 7.51 16.06 2.36
C HIS A 145 7.01 16.42 3.76
N LYS A 146 6.43 17.64 3.88
CA LYS A 146 5.86 18.12 5.14
C LYS A 146 4.64 17.28 5.52
N SER A 147 4.60 16.81 6.76
CA SER A 147 3.48 16.01 7.27
C SER A 147 2.19 16.82 7.24
N ASN A 148 1.19 16.32 6.50
CA ASN A 148 -0.18 16.82 6.52
C ASN A 148 -1.07 15.93 7.40
N ARG A 149 -2.35 16.31 7.56
CA ARG A 149 -3.30 15.56 8.40
C ARG A 149 -3.48 14.10 7.97
N ASN A 150 -3.37 13.79 6.68
CA ASN A 150 -3.50 12.43 6.17
C ASN A 150 -2.26 11.59 6.45
N ILE A 151 -1.06 12.14 6.26
CA ILE A 151 0.22 11.48 6.63
C ILE A 151 0.22 11.16 8.14
N ILE A 152 -0.18 12.12 8.98
CA ILE A 152 -0.24 11.91 10.43
C ILE A 152 -1.26 10.82 10.79
N LEU A 153 -2.43 10.81 10.16
CA LEU A 153 -3.43 9.77 10.38
C LEU A 153 -2.89 8.40 9.97
N TYR A 154 -2.29 8.30 8.78
CA TYR A 154 -1.71 7.06 8.26
C TYR A 154 -0.62 6.52 9.20
N TYR A 155 0.30 7.38 9.65
CA TYR A 155 1.32 7.06 10.64
C TYR A 155 0.72 6.56 11.96
N LYS A 156 -0.30 7.25 12.49
CA LYS A 156 -0.97 6.83 13.73
C LYS A 156 -1.66 5.47 13.58
N LEU A 157 -2.28 5.21 12.43
CA LEU A 157 -2.92 3.92 12.14
C LEU A 157 -1.88 2.81 12.00
N LEU A 158 -0.80 3.03 11.24
CA LEU A 158 0.24 2.03 11.03
C LEU A 158 0.91 1.65 12.36
N ARG A 159 1.29 2.66 13.15
CA ARG A 159 1.84 2.45 14.50
C ARG A 159 0.89 1.68 15.40
N TRP A 160 -0.40 1.97 15.34
CA TRP A 160 -1.41 1.26 16.11
C TRP A 160 -1.57 -0.20 15.65
N ILE A 161 -1.67 -0.46 14.35
CA ILE A 161 -1.76 -1.82 13.79
C ILE A 161 -0.59 -2.70 14.25
N ILE A 162 0.64 -2.17 14.16
CA ILE A 162 1.85 -2.87 14.56
C ILE A 162 1.85 -3.13 16.06
N LYS A 163 1.46 -2.13 16.87
CA LYS A 163 1.41 -2.25 18.33
C LYS A 163 0.40 -3.29 18.81
N GLU A 164 -0.80 -3.30 18.22
CA GLU A 164 -1.85 -4.25 18.60
C GLU A 164 -1.59 -5.68 18.09
N GLY A 165 -0.64 -5.85 17.16
CA GLY A 165 -0.32 -7.17 16.61
C GLY A 165 -1.50 -7.81 15.90
N LEU A 166 -2.18 -7.05 15.01
CA LEU A 166 -3.43 -7.49 14.38
C LEU A 166 -3.30 -8.71 13.46
N ILE A 167 -2.08 -9.13 13.11
CA ILE A 167 -1.83 -10.36 12.37
C ILE A 167 -1.94 -11.53 13.34
N GLU A 168 -2.89 -12.42 13.09
CA GLU A 168 -2.97 -13.68 13.82
C GLU A 168 -1.68 -14.49 13.62
N LYS A 169 -1.05 -14.89 14.73
CA LYS A 169 0.11 -15.78 14.71
C LYS A 169 -0.43 -17.18 14.49
N ASN A 170 -0.29 -17.70 13.26
CA ASN A 170 -0.44 -19.11 12.98
C ASN A 170 0.66 -19.90 13.70
#